data_AF-A0AA90QHL5-F1
#
_entry.id   AF-A0AA90QHL5-F1
#
_cell.length_a   1.000
_cell.length_b   1.000
_cell.length_c   1.000
_cell.angle_alpha   90.00
_cell.angle_beta   90.00
_cell.angle_gamma   90.00
#
_symmetry.space_group_name_H-M   'P 1'
#
loop_
_entity.id
_entity.type
_entity.pdbx_description
1 polymer ?
#
loop_
_entity_poly.entity_id
_entity_poly.type
_entity_poly.pdbx_seq_one_letter_code
_entity_poly.pdbx_strand_id
1 'polypeptide(L)'
;MRKHLIKISMLCAAVLMAGCETTGTKQADPNAVEAPSPKNPDFAGEMAKFNAQFPSAKATQYENESIAFNNERKLDQKGNCHGKSKYPITIVLILDAEGNVTKTMTDVENAKASCFRSAYAGVQFPRPPMAPYRKAILLN
;
A
#
# COMPACT_ATOMS: atom_id res chain seq x y z
N MET A 1 29.90 -16.83 -50.78
CA MET A 1 30.45 -15.44 -50.76
C MET A 1 29.34 -14.58 -50.17
N ARG A 2 29.44 -13.91 -49.03
CA ARG A 2 30.40 -12.87 -48.64
C ARG A 2 30.45 -12.83 -47.11
N LYS A 3 31.65 -12.93 -46.54
CA LYS A 3 31.96 -12.71 -45.13
C LYS A 3 32.11 -11.20 -44.91
N HIS A 4 31.60 -10.65 -43.81
CA HIS A 4 32.22 -9.47 -43.19
C HIS A 4 32.14 -9.58 -41.67
N LEU A 5 33.28 -9.92 -41.09
CA LEU A 5 33.65 -9.69 -39.71
C LEU A 5 33.93 -8.18 -39.47
N ILE A 6 34.17 -7.88 -38.19
CA ILE A 6 34.96 -6.78 -37.62
C ILE A 6 34.23 -5.40 -37.59
N LYS A 7 34.21 -4.55 -36.54
CA LYS A 7 35.11 -4.30 -35.38
C LYS A 7 34.36 -3.72 -34.19
N ILE A 8 34.77 -4.13 -32.99
CA ILE A 8 34.64 -3.37 -31.76
C ILE A 8 35.45 -2.08 -31.93
N SER A 9 34.86 -0.92 -31.60
CA SER A 9 35.60 0.31 -31.33
C SER A 9 35.06 0.94 -30.05
N MET A 10 35.79 0.68 -28.97
CA MET A 10 35.90 1.62 -27.86
C MET A 10 36.63 2.86 -28.38
N LEU A 11 36.07 4.06 -28.16
CA LEU A 11 36.90 5.22 -27.86
C LEU A 11 36.09 6.22 -27.03
N CYS A 12 36.54 6.41 -25.79
CA CYS A 12 36.13 7.47 -24.90
C CYS A 12 36.48 8.84 -25.48
N ALA A 13 35.58 9.81 -25.36
CA ALA A 13 35.97 11.21 -25.24
C ALA A 13 34.96 11.90 -24.30
N ALA A 14 35.48 12.31 -23.15
CA ALA A 14 34.79 13.09 -22.15
C ALA A 14 34.39 14.45 -22.73
N VAL A 15 33.12 14.82 -22.56
CA VAL A 15 32.67 16.21 -22.67
C VAL A 15 32.34 16.65 -21.25
N LEU A 16 33.28 17.37 -20.64
CA LEU A 16 32.98 18.27 -19.53
C LEU A 16 32.48 19.58 -20.14
N MET A 17 31.33 20.06 -19.65
CA MET A 17 31.06 21.44 -19.25
C MET A 17 29.54 21.69 -19.22
N ALA A 18 29.11 22.40 -18.17
CA ALA A 18 27.79 23.00 -17.94
C ALA A 18 26.66 22.08 -17.39
N GLY A 19 26.83 21.67 -16.13
CA GLY A 19 25.86 21.95 -15.07
C GLY A 19 24.39 21.60 -15.31
N CYS A 20 24.12 20.38 -15.76
CA CYS A 20 22.81 19.76 -15.54
C CYS A 20 22.84 19.16 -14.13
N GLU A 21 22.06 19.70 -13.19
CA GLU A 21 21.80 19.05 -11.89
C GLU A 21 20.95 17.80 -12.12
N THR A 22 21.53 16.81 -12.80
CA THR A 22 21.14 15.42 -12.69
C THR A 22 21.40 15.06 -11.24
N THR A 23 20.33 15.05 -10.44
CA THR A 23 20.28 14.35 -9.17
C THR A 23 20.86 12.96 -9.39
N GLY A 24 22.12 12.80 -8.99
CA GLY A 24 22.78 11.52 -8.96
C GLY A 24 21.89 10.55 -8.21
N THR A 25 21.73 9.36 -8.77
CA THR A 25 21.22 8.20 -8.07
C THR A 25 22.10 7.97 -6.85
N LYS A 26 21.77 8.65 -5.75
CA LYS A 26 22.24 8.28 -4.42
C LYS A 26 21.68 6.89 -4.21
N GLN A 27 22.56 5.91 -4.31
CA GLN A 27 22.30 4.57 -3.83
C GLN A 27 21.79 4.73 -2.39
N ALA A 28 20.51 4.37 -2.17
CA ALA A 28 19.89 4.50 -0.86
C ALA A 28 20.78 3.76 0.14
N ASP A 29 21.21 4.47 1.19
CA ASP A 29 22.01 3.87 2.25
C ASP A 29 21.22 2.68 2.83
N PRO A 30 21.74 1.45 2.74
CA PRO A 30 21.05 0.27 3.26
C PRO A 30 20.87 0.31 4.78
N ASN A 31 21.54 1.23 5.47
CA ASN A 31 21.41 1.50 6.91
C ASN A 31 20.65 2.79 7.21
N ALA A 32 20.08 3.45 6.20
CA ALA A 32 19.28 4.65 6.40
C ALA A 32 18.13 4.32 7.37
N VAL A 33 18.14 4.99 8.52
CA VAL A 33 17.04 4.89 9.48
C VAL A 33 15.81 5.51 8.81
N GLU A 34 14.84 4.68 8.43
CA GLU A 34 13.55 5.18 7.94
C GLU A 34 12.96 6.15 8.96
N ALA A 35 12.72 7.40 8.53
CA ALA A 35 12.11 8.43 9.36
C ALA A 35 10.60 8.14 9.56
N PRO A 36 9.99 8.60 10.67
CA PRO A 36 8.55 8.46 10.88
C PRO A 36 7.76 9.09 9.72
N SER A 37 6.76 8.38 9.23
CA SER A 37 5.91 8.85 8.14
C SER A 37 4.92 9.94 8.62
N PRO A 38 4.58 10.93 7.76
CA PRO A 38 3.54 11.90 8.07
C PRO A 38 2.21 11.23 8.39
N LYS A 39 1.52 11.72 9.42
CA LYS A 39 0.19 11.24 9.81
C LYS A 39 -0.89 11.81 8.89
N ASN A 40 -1.92 11.01 8.62
CA ASN A 40 -3.10 11.43 7.90
C ASN A 40 -4.09 12.13 8.88
N PRO A 41 -4.36 13.43 8.74
CA PRO A 41 -5.20 14.17 9.68
C PRO A 41 -6.67 13.73 9.68
N ASP A 42 -7.16 13.17 8.57
CA ASP A 42 -8.56 12.75 8.43
C ASP A 42 -8.82 11.36 9.04
N PHE A 43 -7.75 10.60 9.32
CA PHE A 43 -7.85 9.20 9.73
C PHE A 43 -8.63 9.01 11.02
N ALA A 44 -8.45 9.90 12.00
CA ALA A 44 -9.15 9.85 13.27
C ALA A 44 -10.68 9.90 13.08
N GLY A 45 -11.15 10.72 12.14
CA GLY A 45 -12.57 10.84 11.82
C GLY A 45 -13.15 9.57 11.22
N GLU A 46 -12.40 8.87 10.37
CA GLU A 46 -12.87 7.61 9.78
C GLU A 46 -12.81 6.45 10.78
N MET A 47 -11.80 6.42 11.66
CA MET A 47 -11.72 5.44 12.75
C MET A 47 -12.85 5.61 13.76
N ALA A 48 -13.27 6.84 14.05
CA ALA A 48 -14.43 7.08 14.90
C ALA A 48 -15.72 6.49 14.30
N LYS A 49 -15.91 6.57 12.97
CA LYS A 49 -17.05 5.95 12.27
C LYS A 49 -16.97 4.42 12.30
N PHE A 50 -15.77 3.84 12.21
CA PHE A 50 -15.56 2.40 12.42
C PHE A 50 -16.02 1.97 13.82
N ASN A 51 -15.53 2.68 14.85
CA ASN A 51 -15.86 2.38 16.25
C ASN A 51 -17.36 2.52 16.54
N ALA A 52 -18.03 3.49 15.91
CA ALA A 52 -19.46 3.71 16.05
C ALA A 52 -20.34 2.57 15.50
N GLN A 53 -19.77 1.62 14.74
CA GLN A 53 -20.48 0.40 14.33
C GLN A 53 -20.67 -0.59 15.49
N PHE A 54 -20.04 -0.33 16.64
CA PHE A 54 -20.04 -1.18 17.83
C PHE A 54 -20.59 -0.45 19.06
N PRO A 55 -21.18 -1.17 20.03
CA PRO A 55 -21.43 -2.62 20.02
C PRO A 55 -22.57 -3.00 19.07
N SER A 56 -22.38 -4.03 18.26
CA SER A 56 -23.40 -4.59 17.36
C SER A 56 -23.07 -6.04 17.06
N ALA A 57 -23.96 -6.97 17.45
CA ALA A 57 -23.74 -8.40 17.22
C ALA A 57 -23.55 -8.73 15.73
N LYS A 58 -24.30 -8.06 14.85
CA LYS A 58 -24.15 -8.21 13.39
C LYS A 58 -22.79 -7.70 12.90
N ALA A 59 -22.33 -6.56 13.41
CA ALA A 59 -21.00 -6.03 13.04
C ALA A 59 -19.87 -6.92 13.56
N THR A 60 -19.98 -7.44 14.78
CA THR A 60 -19.01 -8.39 15.37
C THR A 60 -18.95 -9.69 14.57
N GLN A 61 -20.09 -10.27 14.21
CA GLN A 61 -20.13 -11.47 13.38
C GLN A 61 -19.48 -11.20 12.01
N TYR A 62 -19.79 -10.06 11.40
CA TYR A 62 -19.23 -9.68 10.11
C TYR A 62 -17.72 -9.43 10.16
N GLU A 63 -17.17 -8.91 11.25
CA GLU A 63 -15.71 -8.80 11.39
C GLU A 63 -15.04 -10.16 11.38
N ASN A 64 -15.59 -11.16 12.06
CA ASN A 64 -15.07 -12.53 12.02
C ASN A 64 -15.12 -13.13 10.61
N GLU A 65 -16.24 -12.94 9.90
CA GLU A 65 -16.43 -13.42 8.53
C GLU A 65 -15.45 -12.75 7.56
N SER A 66 -15.33 -11.42 7.63
CA SER A 66 -14.44 -10.65 6.75
C SER A 66 -12.96 -10.89 7.04
N ILE A 67 -12.58 -11.21 8.29
CA ILE A 67 -11.22 -11.66 8.64
C ILE A 67 -10.95 -13.04 8.02
N ALA A 68 -11.89 -13.98 8.14
CA ALA A 68 -11.73 -15.31 7.53
C ALA A 68 -11.55 -15.21 6.01
N PHE A 69 -12.39 -14.40 5.34
CA PHE A 69 -12.26 -14.10 3.91
C PHE A 69 -10.90 -13.51 3.55
N ASN A 70 -10.43 -12.52 4.32
CA ASN A 70 -9.13 -11.87 4.12
C ASN A 70 -7.98 -12.88 4.15
N ASN A 71 -8.01 -13.78 5.14
CA ASN A 71 -7.00 -14.80 5.36
C ASN A 71 -7.04 -15.89 4.28
N GLU A 72 -8.22 -16.36 3.90
CA GLU A 72 -8.42 -17.35 2.82
C GLU A 72 -7.85 -16.83 1.49
N ARG A 73 -8.11 -15.56 1.20
CA ARG A 73 -7.63 -14.88 -0.03
C ARG A 73 -6.20 -14.35 0.09
N LYS A 74 -5.57 -14.48 1.26
CA LYS A 74 -4.23 -13.99 1.58
C LYS A 74 -4.02 -12.54 1.15
N LEU A 75 -5.01 -11.66 1.38
CA LEU A 75 -4.98 -10.30 0.85
C LEU A 75 -3.80 -9.50 1.40
N ASP A 76 -3.44 -9.69 2.67
CA ASP A 76 -2.29 -9.02 3.29
C ASP A 76 -0.94 -9.45 2.71
N GLN A 77 -0.88 -10.63 2.10
CA GLN A 77 0.35 -11.16 1.49
C GLN A 77 0.52 -10.67 0.04
N LYS A 78 -0.50 -10.06 -0.56
CA LYS A 78 -0.42 -9.57 -1.95
C LYS A 78 0.61 -8.45 -2.06
N GLY A 79 1.43 -8.50 -3.10
CA GLY A 79 2.38 -7.44 -3.43
C GLY A 79 3.56 -7.28 -2.47
N ASN A 80 3.75 -8.18 -1.50
CA ASN A 80 4.81 -8.13 -0.50
C ASN A 80 4.89 -6.78 0.25
N CYS A 81 3.73 -6.22 0.60
CA CYS A 81 3.62 -4.87 1.15
C CYS A 81 4.27 -4.72 2.54
N HIS A 82 4.28 -5.78 3.36
CA HIS A 82 4.89 -5.79 4.69
C HIS A 82 6.35 -5.33 4.70
N GLY A 83 7.14 -5.67 3.68
CA GLY A 83 8.55 -5.29 3.57
C GLY A 83 8.83 -3.86 3.08
N LYS A 84 7.79 -3.05 2.81
CA LYS A 84 7.94 -1.71 2.23
C LYS A 84 8.24 -0.61 3.24
N SER A 85 8.06 -0.87 4.53
CA SER A 85 8.35 0.05 5.64
C SER A 85 8.55 -0.79 6.90
N LYS A 86 9.40 -0.33 7.84
CA LYS A 86 9.50 -0.96 9.18
C LYS A 86 8.35 -0.55 10.10
N TYR A 87 7.65 0.54 9.78
CA TYR A 87 6.55 1.04 10.59
C TYR A 87 5.24 0.32 10.22
N PRO A 88 4.40 -0.02 11.21
CA PRO A 88 3.07 -0.54 10.92
C PRO A 88 2.20 0.57 10.34
N ILE A 89 1.12 0.16 9.68
CA ILE A 89 0.05 1.07 9.25
C ILE A 89 -1.28 0.52 9.73
N THR A 90 -2.25 1.39 9.94
CA THR A 90 -3.66 0.99 10.01
C THR A 90 -4.36 1.46 8.75
N ILE A 91 -5.03 0.55 8.06
CA ILE A 91 -5.89 0.87 6.91
C ILE A 91 -7.36 0.77 7.33
N VAL A 92 -8.19 1.69 6.85
CA VAL A 92 -9.65 1.60 6.87
C VAL A 92 -10.14 1.42 5.44
N LEU A 93 -10.85 0.32 5.22
CA LEU A 93 -11.57 0.03 3.98
C LEU A 93 -13.02 0.47 4.14
N ILE A 94 -13.56 1.18 3.15
CA ILE A 94 -14.96 1.58 3.10
C ILE A 94 -15.65 0.71 2.06
N LEU A 95 -16.60 -0.10 2.53
CA LEU A 95 -17.34 -1.07 1.74
C LEU A 95 -18.74 -0.53 1.40
N ASP A 96 -19.19 -0.75 0.18
CA ASP A 96 -20.60 -0.54 -0.20
C ASP A 96 -21.52 -1.68 0.28
N ALA A 97 -22.79 -1.64 -0.12
CA ALA A 97 -23.79 -2.65 0.25
C ALA A 97 -23.56 -4.02 -0.39
N GLU A 98 -22.69 -4.10 -1.39
CA GLU A 98 -22.30 -5.33 -2.09
C GLU A 98 -20.96 -5.87 -1.58
N GLY A 99 -20.30 -5.15 -0.66
CA GLY A 99 -19.00 -5.50 -0.10
C GLY A 99 -17.80 -5.04 -0.94
N ASN A 100 -18.01 -4.22 -1.98
CA ASN A 100 -16.89 -3.69 -2.77
C ASN A 100 -16.13 -2.63 -1.98
N VAL A 101 -14.80 -2.70 -2.00
CA VAL A 101 -13.95 -1.63 -1.49
C VAL A 101 -14.06 -0.41 -2.41
N THR A 102 -14.81 0.60 -1.96
CA THR A 102 -15.04 1.85 -2.71
C THR A 102 -14.03 2.95 -2.36
N LYS A 103 -13.47 2.91 -1.15
CA LYS A 103 -12.42 3.82 -0.70
C LYS A 103 -11.52 3.16 0.34
N THR A 104 -10.27 3.59 0.38
CA THR A 104 -9.29 3.21 1.40
C THR A 104 -8.67 4.46 2.02
N MET A 105 -8.30 4.38 3.30
CA MET A 105 -7.59 5.44 4.04
C MET A 105 -6.59 4.79 4.98
N THR A 106 -5.41 5.39 5.17
CA THR A 106 -4.40 4.88 6.12
C THR A 106 -4.01 5.96 7.11
N ASP A 107 -3.51 5.56 8.28
CA ASP A 107 -3.11 6.48 9.36
C ASP A 107 -1.83 7.27 9.04
N VAL A 108 -1.01 6.75 8.12
CA VAL A 108 0.21 7.38 7.61
C VAL A 108 0.29 7.30 6.09
N GLU A 109 1.12 8.16 5.50
CA GLU A 109 1.48 8.13 4.08
C GLU A 109 2.91 7.63 3.88
N ASN A 110 3.07 6.38 3.40
CA ASN A 110 4.36 5.79 3.03
C ASN A 110 4.22 4.69 1.95
N ALA A 111 5.33 4.07 1.57
CA ALA A 111 5.34 3.02 0.55
C ALA A 111 4.53 1.78 0.93
N LYS A 112 4.50 1.41 2.23
CA LYS A 112 3.67 0.31 2.74
C LYS A 112 2.17 0.66 2.60
N ALA A 113 1.77 1.86 3.01
CA ALA A 113 0.41 2.37 2.84
C ALA A 113 -0.05 2.36 1.38
N SER A 114 0.75 2.92 0.47
CA SER A 114 0.42 2.91 -0.96
C SER A 114 0.28 1.49 -1.54
N CYS A 115 1.14 0.56 -1.09
CA CYS A 115 1.09 -0.83 -1.53
C CYS A 115 -0.21 -1.52 -1.07
N PHE A 116 -0.56 -1.41 0.21
CA PHE A 116 -1.78 -2.03 0.73
C PHE A 116 -3.05 -1.43 0.13
N ARG A 117 -3.12 -0.12 -0.10
CA ARG A 117 -4.26 0.48 -0.84
C ARG A 117 -4.48 -0.18 -2.20
N SER A 118 -3.39 -0.49 -2.89
CA SER A 118 -3.45 -1.18 -4.19
C SER A 118 -3.84 -2.66 -4.04
N ALA A 119 -3.35 -3.34 -3.00
CA ALA A 119 -3.67 -4.74 -2.72
C ALA A 119 -5.17 -4.95 -2.43
N TYR A 120 -5.81 -3.95 -1.80
CA TYR A 120 -7.23 -3.96 -1.46
C TYR A 120 -8.13 -3.30 -2.51
N ALA A 121 -7.58 -2.61 -3.51
CA ALA A 121 -8.35 -1.97 -4.56
C ALA A 121 -9.14 -3.02 -5.36
N GLY A 122 -10.46 -2.80 -5.51
CA GLY A 122 -11.34 -3.70 -6.26
C GLY A 122 -11.60 -5.05 -5.59
N VAL A 123 -11.20 -5.25 -4.33
CA VAL A 123 -11.62 -6.42 -3.56
C VAL A 123 -13.11 -6.29 -3.22
N GLN A 124 -13.85 -7.39 -3.38
CA GLN A 124 -15.20 -7.53 -2.88
C GLN A 124 -15.20 -8.48 -1.68
N PHE A 125 -15.43 -7.93 -0.49
CA PHE A 125 -15.68 -8.68 0.73
C PHE A 125 -17.09 -9.30 0.73
N PRO A 126 -17.40 -10.23 1.64
CA PRO A 126 -18.77 -10.65 1.88
C PRO A 126 -19.68 -9.44 2.14
N ARG A 127 -20.98 -9.57 1.85
CA ARG A 127 -21.94 -8.48 1.98
C ARG A 127 -22.03 -8.00 3.45
N PRO A 128 -21.79 -6.71 3.76
CA PRO A 128 -21.85 -6.23 5.14
C PRO A 128 -23.29 -6.11 5.67
N PRO A 129 -23.48 -6.09 6.99
CA PRO A 129 -24.79 -5.94 7.62
C PRO A 129 -25.37 -4.52 7.51
N MET A 130 -24.56 -3.54 7.10
CA MET A 130 -24.92 -2.14 6.88
C MET A 130 -23.96 -1.53 5.85
N ALA A 131 -24.35 -0.44 5.21
CA ALA A 131 -23.51 0.30 4.28
C ALA A 131 -23.58 1.82 4.53
N PRO A 132 -22.47 2.56 4.39
CA PRO A 132 -21.13 2.04 4.12
C PRO A 132 -20.58 1.33 5.37
N TYR A 133 -19.92 0.19 5.18
CA TYR A 133 -19.24 -0.50 6.26
C TYR A 133 -17.78 -0.06 6.32
N ARG A 134 -17.27 0.25 7.52
CA ARG A 134 -15.83 0.50 7.73
C ARG A 134 -15.19 -0.77 8.24
N LYS A 135 -14.10 -1.19 7.61
CA LYS A 135 -13.25 -2.28 8.10
C LYS A 135 -11.86 -1.74 8.40
N ALA A 136 -11.48 -1.72 9.68
CA ALA A 136 -10.14 -1.32 10.11
C ALA A 136 -9.23 -2.55 10.21
N ILE A 137 -7.99 -2.44 9.71
CA ILE A 137 -6.99 -3.52 9.73
C ILE A 137 -5.65 -2.92 10.12
N LEU A 138 -5.00 -3.48 11.15
CA LEU A 138 -3.62 -3.18 11.51
C LEU A 138 -2.69 -4.08 10.69
N LEU A 139 -1.73 -3.48 9.99
CA LEU A 139 -0.83 -4.14 9.05
C LEU A 139 0.62 -3.88 9.47
N ASN A 140 1.27 -4.94 9.95
CA ASN A 140 2.63 -4.89 10.51
C ASN A 140 3.72 -4.85 9.44
#